data_AF-A0A8T2F1L1-F1
#
_entry.id   AF-A0A8T2F1L1-F1
#
_cell.length_a   1.000
_cell.length_b   1.000
_cell.length_c   1.000
_cell.angle_alpha   90.00
_cell.angle_beta   90.00
_cell.angle_gamma   90.00
#
_symmetry.space_group_name_H-M   'P 1'
#
loop_
_entity.id
_entity.type
_entity.pdbx_description
1 polymer ?
#
loop_
_entity_poly.entity_id
_entity_poly.type
_entity_poly.pdbx_seq_one_letter_code
_entity_poly.pdbx_strand_id
1 'polypeptide(L)'
;MIMVKMMMMMMAMVVGVAMGNIVDKTCKQTPDYTLCLSLLRSDPRSSSADTVGLALILVDKIKALRAETVGQINEAYKTKPMLKKPLDECNMRYKTIVDVDRPHCHYSYQRKP
;
A
#
# COMPACT_ATOMS: atom_id res chain seq x y z
N MET A 1 0.52 46.44 7.54
CA MET A 1 1.31 45.37 8.22
C MET A 1 0.50 44.09 8.46
N ILE A 2 -0.76 44.15 8.92
CA ILE A 2 -1.61 42.95 9.16
C ILE A 2 -1.89 42.15 7.88
N MET A 3 -2.18 42.82 6.76
CA MET A 3 -2.37 42.18 5.44
C MET A 3 -1.12 41.43 4.95
N VAL A 4 0.07 42.00 5.20
CA VAL A 4 1.36 41.37 4.85
C VAL A 4 1.61 40.12 5.70
N LYS A 5 1.23 40.16 6.99
CA LYS A 5 1.30 38.98 7.87
C LYS A 5 0.32 37.87 7.45
N MET A 6 -0.88 38.24 6.97
CA MET A 6 -1.84 37.28 6.42
C MET A 6 -1.35 36.65 5.11
N MET A 7 -0.73 37.44 4.22
CA MET A 7 -0.13 36.92 2.98
C MET A 7 1.05 35.98 3.27
N MET A 8 1.90 36.26 4.27
CA MET A 8 2.97 35.34 4.68
C MET A 8 2.41 34.01 5.24
N MET A 9 1.31 34.06 6.00
CA MET A 9 0.67 32.86 6.56
C MET A 9 -0.01 32.01 5.48
N MET A 10 -0.65 32.64 4.49
CA MET A 10 -1.17 31.93 3.31
C MET A 10 -0.05 31.32 2.48
N MET A 11 1.05 32.06 2.24
CA MET A 11 2.18 31.53 1.48
C MET A 11 2.80 30.31 2.16
N ALA A 12 2.85 30.27 3.50
CA ALA A 12 3.27 29.10 4.26
C ALA A 12 2.32 27.89 4.07
N MET A 13 1.02 28.11 3.88
CA MET A 13 0.08 27.05 3.48
C MET A 13 0.33 26.60 2.03
N VAL A 14 0.69 27.51 1.11
CA VAL A 14 1.03 27.18 -0.29
C VAL A 14 2.35 26.40 -0.40
N VAL A 15 3.34 26.68 0.46
CA VAL A 15 4.60 25.92 0.52
C VAL A 15 4.35 24.44 0.87
N GLY A 16 3.28 24.12 1.59
CA GLY A 16 2.87 22.73 1.87
C GLY A 16 2.26 21.98 0.67
N VAL A 17 1.90 22.68 -0.41
CA VAL A 17 1.15 22.11 -1.55
C VAL A 17 2.06 21.83 -2.76
N ALA A 18 3.30 22.33 -2.76
CA ALA A 18 4.24 22.19 -3.88
C ALA A 18 5.09 20.90 -3.87
N MET A 19 4.91 20.02 -2.88
CA MET A 19 5.38 18.63 -2.98
C MET A 19 4.28 17.82 -3.66
N GLY A 20 4.21 17.88 -5.00
CA GLY A 20 3.18 17.16 -5.77
C GLY A 20 2.99 15.75 -5.20
N ASN A 21 1.78 15.49 -4.69
CA ASN A 21 1.46 14.41 -3.77
C ASN A 21 2.23 13.13 -4.14
N ILE A 22 3.16 12.68 -3.29
CA ILE A 22 4.03 11.53 -3.58
C ILE A 22 3.18 10.29 -3.89
N VAL A 23 2.01 10.16 -3.27
CA VAL A 23 1.02 9.12 -3.58
C VAL A 23 0.56 9.24 -5.04
N ASP A 24 0.19 10.43 -5.50
CA ASP A 24 -0.26 10.66 -6.88
C ASP A 24 0.84 10.32 -7.91
N LYS A 25 2.07 10.79 -7.66
CA LYS A 25 3.23 10.49 -8.51
C LYS A 25 3.52 8.99 -8.56
N THR A 26 3.49 8.32 -7.42
CA THR A 26 3.72 6.87 -7.32
C THR A 26 2.63 6.11 -8.05
N CYS A 27 1.35 6.44 -7.84
CA CYS A 27 0.24 5.73 -8.46
C CYS A 27 0.17 5.91 -9.97
N LYS A 28 0.62 7.05 -10.51
CA LYS A 28 0.72 7.25 -11.97
C LYS A 28 1.71 6.32 -12.66
N GLN A 29 2.66 5.74 -11.91
CA GLN A 29 3.62 4.77 -12.41
C GLN A 29 3.11 3.33 -12.31
N THR A 30 1.93 3.10 -11.75
CA THR A 30 1.34 1.77 -11.60
C THR A 30 0.38 1.46 -12.75
N PRO A 31 0.17 0.17 -13.11
CA PRO A 31 -0.80 -0.22 -14.12
C PRO A 31 -2.25 0.16 -13.78
N ASP A 32 -2.57 0.27 -12.48
CA ASP A 32 -3.89 0.65 -11.99
C ASP A 32 -3.79 1.78 -10.97
N TYR A 33 -3.89 3.01 -11.49
CA TYR A 33 -3.84 4.24 -10.70
C TYR A 33 -4.93 4.28 -9.61
N THR A 34 -6.17 3.91 -9.95
CA THR A 34 -7.33 4.03 -9.05
C THR A 34 -7.21 3.04 -7.90
N LEU A 35 -6.79 1.81 -8.18
CA LEU A 35 -6.52 0.81 -7.16
C LEU A 35 -5.35 1.23 -6.26
N CYS A 36 -4.25 1.73 -6.83
CA CYS A 36 -3.14 2.24 -6.04
C CYS A 36 -3.59 3.35 -5.09
N LEU A 37 -4.37 4.31 -5.60
CA LEU A 37 -4.82 5.45 -4.82
C LEU A 37 -5.73 5.04 -3.66
N SER A 38 -6.65 4.11 -3.90
CA SER A 38 -7.55 3.60 -2.86
C SER A 38 -6.78 2.82 -1.79
N LEU A 39 -5.82 1.99 -2.18
CA LEU A 39 -4.99 1.21 -1.26
C LEU A 39 -4.15 2.13 -0.37
N LEU A 40 -3.44 3.11 -0.94
CA LEU A 40 -2.57 3.99 -0.17
C LEU A 40 -3.37 4.98 0.70
N ARG A 41 -4.41 5.63 0.16
CA ARG A 41 -5.20 6.61 0.94
C ARG A 41 -6.04 5.98 2.04
N SER A 42 -6.31 4.68 1.97
CA SER A 42 -6.95 3.94 3.07
C SER A 42 -6.03 3.75 4.28
N ASP A 43 -4.75 4.09 4.19
CA ASP A 43 -3.81 4.10 5.31
C ASP A 43 -3.45 5.55 5.68
N PRO A 44 -3.73 6.02 6.91
CA PRO A 44 -3.44 7.39 7.31
C PRO A 44 -1.94 7.72 7.27
N ARG A 45 -1.06 6.71 7.35
CA ARG A 45 0.40 6.88 7.26
C ARG A 45 0.83 7.41 5.88
N SER A 46 0.02 7.18 4.84
CA SER A 46 0.34 7.59 3.45
C SER A 46 0.50 9.11 3.29
N SER A 47 -0.16 9.90 4.14
CA SER A 47 -0.16 11.37 4.07
C SER A 47 1.21 12.01 4.33
N SER A 48 2.09 11.32 5.07
CA SER A 48 3.42 11.81 5.46
C SER A 48 4.55 10.88 5.03
N ALA A 49 4.24 9.80 4.33
CA ALA A 49 5.21 8.81 3.90
C ALA A 49 6.04 9.30 2.69
N ASP A 50 7.33 8.99 2.72
CA ASP A 50 8.18 9.01 1.52
C ASP A 50 7.91 7.78 0.64
N THR A 51 8.64 7.65 -0.47
CA THR A 51 8.44 6.53 -1.41
C THR A 51 8.68 5.16 -0.77
N VAL A 52 9.63 5.07 0.17
CA VAL A 52 9.91 3.83 0.91
C VAL A 52 8.77 3.50 1.87
N GLY A 53 8.27 4.50 2.61
CA GLY A 53 7.10 4.37 3.47
C GLY A 53 5.85 3.94 2.70
N LEU A 54 5.61 4.51 1.51
CA LEU A 54 4.50 4.09 0.65
C LEU A 54 4.64 2.63 0.18
N ALA A 55 5.86 2.18 -0.15
CA ALA A 55 6.11 0.79 -0.50
C ALA A 55 5.80 -0.16 0.67
N LEU A 56 6.21 0.18 1.90
CA LEU A 56 5.91 -0.60 3.10
C LEU A 56 4.41 -0.65 3.39
N ILE A 57 3.71 0.48 3.26
CA ILE A 57 2.25 0.55 3.40
C ILE A 57 1.57 -0.38 2.39
N LEU A 58 2.00 -0.37 1.13
CA LEU A 58 1.43 -1.24 0.10
C LEU A 58 1.69 -2.73 0.42
N VAL A 59 2.88 -3.08 0.89
CA VAL A 59 3.21 -4.45 1.34
C VAL A 59 2.29 -4.88 2.49
N ASP A 60 2.06 -4.01 3.47
CA ASP A 60 1.14 -4.30 4.59
C ASP A 60 -0.30 -4.50 4.09
N LYS A 61 -0.77 -3.68 3.13
CA LYS A 61 -2.10 -3.86 2.51
C LYS A 61 -2.20 -5.17 1.75
N ILE A 62 -1.17 -5.56 1.00
CA ILE A 62 -1.14 -6.85 0.29
C ILE A 62 -1.19 -8.02 1.28
N LYS A 63 -0.48 -7.94 2.42
CA LYS A 63 -0.55 -8.98 3.47
C LYS A 63 -1.96 -9.10 4.05
N ALA A 64 -2.64 -7.97 4.28
CA ALA A 64 -4.00 -7.95 4.80
C ALA A 64 -5.00 -8.57 3.79
N LEU A 65 -4.94 -8.14 2.53
CA LEU A 65 -5.76 -8.70 1.45
C LEU A 65 -5.51 -10.21 1.27
N ARG A 66 -4.24 -10.64 1.35
CA ARG A 66 -3.88 -12.06 1.33
C ARG A 66 -4.56 -12.84 2.45
N ALA A 67 -4.50 -12.32 3.68
CA ALA A 67 -5.10 -12.97 4.84
C ALA A 67 -6.63 -13.08 4.70
N GLU A 68 -7.27 -12.00 4.22
CA GLU A 68 -8.71 -11.99 3.92
C GLU A 68 -9.07 -13.05 2.86
N THR A 69 -8.37 -13.07 1.73
CA THR A 69 -8.61 -14.04 0.65
C THR A 69 -8.40 -15.48 1.10
N VAL A 70 -7.36 -15.76 1.90
CA VAL A 70 -7.16 -17.10 2.48
C VAL A 70 -8.32 -17.48 3.40
N GLY A 71 -8.85 -16.53 4.18
CA GLY A 71 -10.07 -16.72 4.96
C GLY A 71 -11.27 -17.11 4.09
N GLN A 72 -11.48 -16.40 2.98
CA GLN A 72 -12.55 -16.70 2.03
C GLN A 72 -12.39 -18.08 1.35
N ILE A 73 -11.16 -18.46 1.01
CA ILE A 73 -10.83 -19.80 0.49
C ILE A 73 -11.16 -20.87 1.52
N ASN A 74 -10.86 -20.63 2.80
CA ASN A 74 -11.18 -21.57 3.88
C ASN A 74 -12.69 -21.78 4.06
N GLU A 75 -13.49 -20.72 3.93
CA GLU A 75 -14.95 -20.86 3.92
C GLU A 75 -15.47 -21.54 2.64
N ALA A 76 -14.81 -21.31 1.50
CA ALA A 76 -15.15 -21.98 0.25
C ALA A 76 -14.95 -23.50 0.33
N TYR A 77 -13.95 -24.01 1.06
CA TYR A 77 -13.79 -25.46 1.27
C TYR A 77 -15.01 -26.09 1.96
N LYS A 78 -15.63 -25.37 2.90
CA LYS A 78 -16.79 -25.86 3.65
C LYS A 78 -18.06 -25.86 2.80
N THR A 79 -18.21 -24.86 1.94
CA THR A 79 -19.45 -24.61 1.18
C THR A 79 -19.44 -25.20 -0.23
N LYS A 80 -18.25 -25.46 -0.80
CA LYS A 80 -18.07 -25.89 -2.20
C LYS A 80 -17.08 -27.05 -2.31
N PRO A 81 -17.42 -28.25 -1.82
CA PRO A 81 -16.50 -29.39 -1.82
C PRO A 81 -16.06 -29.82 -3.23
N MET A 82 -16.90 -29.58 -4.25
CA MET A 82 -16.56 -29.85 -5.66
C MET A 82 -15.40 -29.00 -6.20
N LEU A 83 -15.05 -27.89 -5.52
CA LEU A 83 -13.97 -27.00 -5.92
C LEU A 83 -12.66 -27.28 -5.19
N LYS A 84 -12.51 -28.41 -4.50
CA LYS A 84 -11.33 -28.71 -3.68
C LYS A 84 -10.01 -28.49 -4.44
N LYS A 85 -9.84 -29.12 -5.60
CA LYS A 85 -8.61 -29.02 -6.40
C LYS A 85 -8.26 -27.58 -6.83
N PRO A 86 -9.18 -26.80 -7.46
CA PRO A 86 -8.88 -25.42 -7.78
C PRO A 86 -8.66 -24.54 -6.54
N LEU A 87 -9.35 -24.81 -5.42
CA LEU A 87 -9.11 -24.09 -4.16
C LEU A 87 -7.74 -24.40 -3.57
N ASP A 88 -7.23 -25.63 -3.71
CA ASP A 88 -5.88 -26.01 -3.27
C ASP A 88 -4.82 -25.19 -4.04
N GLU A 89 -4.97 -25.06 -5.35
CA GLU A 89 -4.10 -24.24 -6.20
C GLU A 89 -4.15 -22.76 -5.80
N CYS A 90 -5.33 -22.20 -5.57
CA CYS A 90 -5.48 -20.83 -5.07
C CYS A 90 -4.80 -20.66 -3.71
N ASN A 91 -5.07 -21.55 -2.75
CA ASN A 91 -4.53 -21.47 -1.40
C ASN A 91 -3.00 -21.51 -1.40
N MET A 92 -2.39 -22.38 -2.23
CA MET A 92 -0.94 -22.43 -2.39
C MET A 92 -0.38 -21.11 -2.91
N ARG A 93 -0.97 -20.54 -3.96
CA ARG A 93 -0.52 -19.25 -4.53
C ARG A 93 -0.66 -18.11 -3.54
N TYR A 94 -1.79 -18.02 -2.85
CA TYR A 94 -2.00 -16.93 -1.90
C TYR A 94 -1.09 -17.05 -0.67
N LYS A 95 -0.76 -18.26 -0.20
CA LYS A 95 0.19 -18.43 0.91
C LYS A 95 1.60 -17.96 0.58
N THR A 96 2.03 -18.06 -0.68
CA THR A 96 3.39 -17.63 -1.08
C THR A 96 3.50 -16.13 -1.35
N ILE A 97 2.38 -15.41 -1.56
CA ILE A 97 2.37 -13.96 -1.74
C ILE A 97 2.98 -13.32 -0.49
N VAL A 98 4.06 -12.54 -0.66
CA VAL A 98 4.84 -11.84 0.39
C VAL A 98 5.86 -12.68 1.18
N ASP A 99 5.84 -14.01 1.08
CA ASP A 99 6.84 -14.85 1.77
C ASP A 99 8.17 -14.96 0.98
N VAL A 100 8.13 -14.76 -0.34
CA VAL A 100 9.30 -14.89 -1.25
C VAL A 100 10.29 -13.72 -1.11
N ASP A 101 9.85 -12.53 -0.67
CA ASP A 101 10.70 -11.31 -0.63
C ASP A 101 11.17 -10.90 0.78
N ARG A 102 10.86 -11.70 1.81
CA ARG A 102 11.05 -11.30 3.21
C ARG A 102 12.51 -11.03 3.62
N PRO A 103 13.55 -11.75 3.16
CA PRO A 103 14.90 -11.40 3.58
C PRO A 103 15.44 -10.20 2.80
N HIS A 104 15.19 -10.08 1.49
CA HIS A 104 15.98 -9.18 0.65
C HIS A 104 15.62 -7.70 0.83
N CYS A 105 14.32 -7.37 0.92
CA CYS A 105 13.90 -5.97 1.08
C CYS A 105 14.15 -5.45 2.51
N HIS A 106 13.98 -6.29 3.54
CA HIS A 106 14.24 -5.88 4.91
C HIS A 106 15.75 -5.79 5.22
N TYR A 107 16.58 -6.72 4.73
CA TYR A 107 18.04 -6.62 4.85
C TYR A 107 18.61 -5.40 4.12
N SER A 108 18.08 -5.07 2.94
CA SER A 108 18.55 -3.92 2.17
C SER A 108 18.19 -2.58 2.85
N TYR A 109 17.07 -2.53 3.58
CA TYR A 109 16.66 -1.35 4.35
C TYR A 109 17.54 -1.12 5.59
N GLN A 110 17.91 -2.18 6.32
CA GLN A 110 18.75 -2.07 7.52
C GLN A 110 20.24 -1.76 7.21
N ARG A 111 20.65 -1.79 5.93
CA ARG A 111 22.04 -1.58 5.50
C ARG A 111 22.33 -0.25 4.82
N LYS A 112 21.42 0.75 4.86
CA LYS A 112 21.81 2.09 4.42
C LYS A 112 22.62 2.80 5.53
N PRO A 113 23.80 3.38 5.22
CA PRO A 113 24.59 4.17 6.16
C PRO A 113 23.88 5.47 6.56
#